data_AF-A0A3P7MU18-F1
#
_entry.id   AF-A0A3P7MU18-F1
#
_cell.length_a   1.000
_cell.length_b   1.000
_cell.length_c   1.000
_cell.angle_alpha   90.00
_cell.angle_beta   90.00
_cell.angle_gamma   90.00
#
_symmetry.space_group_name_H-M   'P 1'
#
loop_
_entity.id
_entity.type
_entity.pdbx_description
1 polymer ?
#
loop_
_entity_poly.entity_id
_entity_poly.type
_entity_poly.pdbx_seq_one_letter_code
_entity_poly.pdbx_strand_id
1 'polypeptide(L)'
;MKHEKSKIKKIIFYKEALAQDPQKSTIISNKPGVKAQIFGNNHRSSRILIGLNDQNPSYHNVYIYDLLTDSMTLHVKNDRFPAFVVDNDMNIRLAVQEQPDGSLMYLR
;
A
#
# COMPACT_ATOMS: atom_id res chain seq x y z
N MET A 1 9.12 -20.63 -21.81
CA MET A 1 8.12 -21.69 -21.55
C MET A 1 7.99 -22.13 -20.07
N LYS A 2 9.06 -22.37 -19.29
CA LYS A 2 8.93 -22.80 -17.86
C LYS A 2 8.39 -21.70 -16.91
N HIS A 3 8.78 -20.44 -17.11
CA HIS A 3 8.34 -19.32 -16.25
C HIS A 3 6.84 -18.98 -16.38
N GLU A 4 6.25 -19.22 -17.55
CA GLU A 4 4.87 -18.87 -17.84
C GLU A 4 3.88 -19.86 -17.22
N LYS A 5 4.18 -21.16 -17.29
CA LYS A 5 3.40 -22.20 -16.59
C LYS A 5 3.47 -22.07 -15.06
N SER A 6 4.60 -21.60 -14.52
CA SER A 6 4.76 -21.33 -13.09
C SER A 6 3.90 -20.13 -12.62
N LYS A 7 3.88 -19.03 -13.40
CA LYS A 7 2.98 -17.90 -13.13
C LYS A 7 1.52 -18.31 -13.18
N ILE A 8 1.11 -19.07 -14.19
CA ILE A 8 -0.29 -19.52 -14.36
C ILE A 8 -0.72 -20.40 -13.18
N LYS A 9 0.11 -21.38 -12.76
CA LYS A 9 -0.18 -22.20 -11.57
C LYS A 9 -0.32 -21.38 -10.30
N LYS A 10 0.58 -20.40 -10.10
CA LYS A 10 0.56 -19.51 -8.95
C LYS A 10 -0.72 -18.66 -8.90
N ILE A 11 -1.17 -18.15 -10.05
CA ILE A 11 -2.44 -17.39 -10.15
C ILE A 11 -3.66 -18.27 -9.82
N ILE A 12 -3.71 -19.51 -10.33
CA ILE A 12 -4.82 -20.44 -10.07
C ILE A 12 -4.90 -20.79 -8.57
N PHE A 13 -3.75 -21.09 -7.95
CA PHE A 13 -3.67 -21.40 -6.52
C PHE A 13 -4.19 -20.26 -5.62
N TYR A 14 -3.84 -18.99 -5.93
CA TYR A 14 -4.35 -17.85 -5.15
C TYR A 14 -5.84 -17.59 -5.33
N LYS A 15 -6.40 -17.85 -6.53
CA LYS A 15 -7.85 -17.73 -6.75
C LYS A 15 -8.63 -18.76 -5.93
N GLU A 16 -8.13 -19.99 -5.87
CA GLU A 16 -8.74 -21.04 -5.06
C GLU A 16 -8.64 -20.70 -3.57
N ALA A 17 -7.49 -20.23 -3.09
CA ALA A 17 -7.31 -19.83 -1.69
C ALA A 17 -8.21 -18.66 -1.28
N LEU A 18 -8.40 -17.65 -2.13
CA LEU A 18 -9.33 -16.54 -1.86
C LEU A 18 -10.81 -16.96 -1.90
N ALA A 19 -11.17 -17.95 -2.73
CA ALA A 19 -12.53 -18.44 -2.80
C ALA A 19 -12.94 -19.23 -1.55
N GLN A 20 -11.96 -19.81 -0.83
CA GLN A 20 -12.22 -20.57 0.39
C GLN A 20 -12.52 -19.68 1.60
N ASP A 21 -11.88 -18.50 1.70
CA ASP A 21 -12.16 -17.54 2.78
C ASP A 21 -11.98 -16.08 2.32
N PRO A 22 -13.03 -15.49 1.71
CA PRO A 22 -13.03 -14.08 1.30
C PRO A 22 -12.91 -13.10 2.48
N GLN A 23 -13.13 -13.57 3.71
CA GLN A 23 -13.05 -12.76 4.93
C GLN A 23 -11.73 -12.94 5.68
N LYS A 24 -10.81 -13.75 5.15
CA LYS A 24 -9.48 -13.93 5.72
C LYS A 24 -8.85 -12.56 5.93
N SER A 25 -8.50 -12.27 7.18
CA SER A 25 -7.79 -11.06 7.56
C SER A 25 -6.32 -11.40 7.82
N THR A 26 -5.43 -10.50 7.40
CA THR A 26 -3.98 -10.61 7.63
C THR A 26 -3.52 -9.41 8.46
N ILE A 27 -2.73 -9.68 9.49
CA ILE A 27 -2.09 -8.64 10.30
C ILE A 27 -0.88 -8.10 9.52
N ILE A 28 -0.90 -6.81 9.17
CA ILE A 28 0.21 -6.15 8.46
C ILE A 28 1.24 -5.49 9.39
N SER A 29 0.88 -5.25 10.66
CA SER A 29 1.79 -4.77 11.71
C SER A 29 1.23 -5.13 13.09
N ASN A 30 2.09 -5.62 13.97
CA ASN A 30 1.78 -5.93 15.37
C ASN A 30 2.44 -4.96 16.36
N LYS A 31 3.11 -3.92 15.86
CA LYS A 31 3.81 -2.94 16.70
C LYS A 31 2.80 -2.02 17.40
N PRO A 32 2.86 -1.86 18.73
CA PRO A 32 1.98 -0.94 19.46
C PRO A 32 2.08 0.49 18.94
N GLY A 33 0.94 1.17 18.82
CA GLY A 33 0.87 2.57 18.39
C GLY A 33 1.04 2.82 16.89
N VAL A 34 1.38 1.79 16.10
CA VAL A 34 1.43 1.90 14.64
C VAL A 34 0.02 1.99 14.07
N LYS A 35 -0.17 2.95 13.18
CA LYS A 35 -1.38 3.19 12.41
C LYS A 35 -1.11 2.90 10.94
N ALA A 36 -2.16 2.42 10.27
CA ALA A 36 -2.15 2.16 8.84
C ALA A 36 -3.18 3.05 8.15
N GLN A 37 -2.85 3.48 6.92
CA GLN A 37 -3.76 4.23 6.06
C GLN A 37 -3.70 3.67 4.63
N ILE A 38 -4.82 3.58 3.94
CA ILE A 38 -4.83 3.26 2.51
C ILE A 38 -4.65 4.56 1.72
N PHE A 39 -3.57 4.65 0.94
CA PHE A 39 -3.30 5.79 0.06
C PHE A 39 -3.89 5.59 -1.34
N GLY A 40 -4.09 4.35 -1.76
CA GLY A 40 -4.73 4.05 -3.04
C GLY A 40 -5.10 2.58 -3.15
N ASN A 41 -6.10 2.32 -3.97
CA ASN A 41 -6.57 0.98 -4.28
C ASN A 41 -6.68 0.82 -5.80
N ASN A 42 -5.89 -0.09 -6.36
CA ASN A 42 -5.99 -0.42 -7.77
C ASN A 42 -7.11 -1.44 -7.99
N HIS A 43 -8.28 -0.98 -8.42
CA HIS A 43 -9.43 -1.87 -8.68
C HIS A 43 -9.22 -2.87 -9.84
N ARG A 44 -8.10 -2.79 -10.56
CA ARG A 44 -7.72 -3.70 -11.66
C ARG A 44 -6.61 -4.69 -11.27
N SER A 45 -6.05 -4.60 -10.06
CA SER A 45 -4.98 -5.50 -9.58
C SER A 45 -5.15 -5.84 -8.10
N SER A 46 -4.34 -6.76 -7.58
CA SER A 46 -4.33 -7.08 -6.14
C SER A 46 -3.55 -6.10 -5.28
N ARG A 47 -2.95 -5.07 -5.89
CA ARG A 47 -2.03 -4.16 -5.20
C ARG A 47 -2.73 -2.93 -4.67
N ILE A 48 -2.41 -2.60 -3.42
CA ILE A 48 -2.82 -1.36 -2.76
C ILE A 48 -1.57 -0.62 -2.27
N LEU A 49 -1.68 0.71 -2.10
CA LEU A 49 -0.68 1.49 -1.39
C LEU A 49 -1.13 1.69 0.05
N ILE A 50 -0.30 1.28 1.00
CA ILE A 50 -0.54 1.42 2.44
C ILE A 50 0.53 2.33 3.03
N GLY A 51 0.11 3.28 3.85
CA GLY A 51 0.96 4.04 4.76
C GLY A 51 1.13 3.34 6.09
N LEU A 52 2.36 3.23 6.60
CA LEU A 52 2.64 2.84 8.00
C LEU A 52 3.55 3.88 8.66
N ASN A 53 3.18 4.33 9.86
CA ASN A 53 3.94 5.29 10.66
C ASN A 53 4.86 4.61 11.70
N ASP A 54 5.48 3.50 11.30
CA ASP A 54 6.19 2.60 12.22
C ASP A 54 7.61 3.06 12.60
N GLN A 55 8.10 4.12 11.95
CA GLN A 55 9.39 4.78 12.23
C GLN A 55 9.22 6.15 12.87
N ASN A 56 8.24 6.91 12.41
CA ASN A 56 7.90 8.24 12.93
C ASN A 56 6.38 8.35 13.03
N PRO A 57 5.79 8.55 14.23
CA PRO A 57 4.34 8.63 14.40
C PRO A 57 3.65 9.70 13.54
N SER A 58 4.37 10.76 13.17
CA SER A 58 3.86 11.88 12.36
C SER A 58 3.77 11.57 10.87
N TYR A 59 4.57 10.63 10.36
CA TYR A 59 4.70 10.40 8.92
C TYR A 59 4.61 8.92 8.56
N HIS A 60 3.85 8.65 7.51
CA HIS A 60 3.71 7.29 6.98
C HIS A 60 4.75 7.06 5.88
N ASN A 61 5.57 6.02 6.03
CA ASN A 61 6.23 5.39 4.90
C ASN A 61 5.16 4.74 4.02
N VAL A 62 5.33 4.79 2.69
CA VAL A 62 4.38 4.20 1.75
C VAL A 62 4.92 2.86 1.26
N TYR A 63 4.07 1.84 1.31
CA TYR A 63 4.35 0.48 0.88
C TYR A 63 3.38 0.04 -0.20
N ILE A 64 3.84 -0.78 -1.14
CA ILE A 64 2.97 -1.60 -2.00
C ILE A 64 2.68 -2.89 -1.25
N TYR A 65 1.40 -3.17 -1.03
CA TYR A 65 0.92 -4.43 -0.45
C TYR A 65 0.15 -5.24 -1.49
N ASP A 66 0.48 -6.51 -1.65
CA ASP A 66 -0.23 -7.44 -2.54
C ASP A 66 -1.23 -8.29 -1.73
N LEU A 67 -2.51 -8.08 -1.98
CA LEU A 67 -3.62 -8.74 -1.29
C LEU A 67 -3.70 -10.25 -1.55
N LEU A 68 -3.06 -10.77 -2.60
CA LEU A 68 -3.06 -12.21 -2.88
C LEU A 68 -1.97 -12.95 -2.12
N THR A 69 -0.82 -12.31 -1.96
CA THR A 69 0.40 -12.97 -1.47
C THR A 69 0.79 -12.54 -0.07
N ASP A 70 0.04 -11.61 0.53
CA ASP A 70 0.33 -11.01 1.83
C ASP A 70 1.76 -10.40 1.90
N SER A 71 2.26 -9.89 0.76
CA SER A 71 3.62 -9.35 0.67
C SER A 71 3.64 -7.83 0.67
N MET A 72 4.57 -7.24 1.41
CA MET A 72 4.73 -5.80 1.55
C MET A 72 6.12 -5.36 1.06
N THR A 73 6.18 -4.33 0.21
CA THR A 73 7.43 -3.76 -0.32
C THR A 73 7.44 -2.25 -0.11
N LEU A 74 8.55 -1.69 0.39
CA LEU A 74 8.69 -0.24 0.56
C LEU A 74 8.67 0.45 -0.81
N HIS A 75 7.80 1.45 -0.96
CA HIS A 75 7.67 2.25 -2.17
C HIS A 75 8.28 3.64 -2.00
N VAL A 76 7.96 4.30 -0.87
CA VAL A 76 8.52 5.60 -0.50
C VAL A 76 8.87 5.59 0.98
N LYS A 77 10.13 5.91 1.27
CA LYS A 77 10.55 6.30 2.62
C LYS A 77 10.24 7.78 2.81
N ASN A 78 9.57 8.13 3.91
CA ASN A 78 9.03 9.46 4.13
C ASN A 78 9.31 9.94 5.55
N ASP A 79 9.86 11.13 5.66
CA ASP A 79 10.23 11.81 6.89
C ASP A 79 9.65 13.22 6.99
N ARG A 80 8.75 13.59 6.07
CA ARG A 80 8.31 14.99 5.91
C ARG A 80 6.83 15.19 5.62
N PHE A 81 6.21 14.35 4.81
CA PHE A 81 4.89 14.66 4.26
C PHE A 81 3.78 13.88 4.97
N PRO A 82 2.74 14.54 5.50
CA PRO A 82 1.62 13.85 6.13
C PRO A 82 0.76 13.05 5.13
N ALA A 83 0.74 13.46 3.86
CA ALA A 83 -0.08 12.80 2.84
C ALA A 83 0.52 12.90 1.43
N PHE A 84 0.02 12.04 0.54
CA PHE A 84 0.36 11.98 -0.87
C PHE A 84 -0.91 11.91 -1.71
N VAL A 85 -0.86 12.46 -2.93
CA VAL A 85 -1.89 12.29 -3.96
C VAL A 85 -1.42 11.19 -4.91
N VAL A 86 -2.27 10.19 -5.11
CA VAL A 86 -1.99 9.01 -5.92
C VAL A 86 -2.97 8.94 -7.09
N ASP A 87 -2.51 8.51 -8.26
CA ASP A 87 -3.39 8.26 -9.40
C ASP A 87 -3.92 6.81 -9.45
N ASN A 88 -4.75 6.51 -10.45
CA ASN A 88 -5.35 5.19 -10.62
C ASN A 88 -4.33 4.09 -10.98
N ASP A 89 -3.14 4.48 -11.47
CA ASP A 89 -2.04 3.56 -11.77
C ASP A 89 -1.12 3.36 -10.55
N MET A 90 -1.54 3.85 -9.37
CA MET A 90 -0.81 3.76 -8.10
C MET A 90 0.51 4.54 -8.08
N ASN A 91 0.66 5.55 -8.93
CA ASN A 91 1.81 6.44 -8.88
C ASN A 91 1.53 7.59 -7.93
N ILE A 92 2.48 7.88 -7.04
CA ILE A 92 2.47 9.13 -6.26
C ILE A 92 2.72 10.28 -7.23
N ARG A 93 1.78 11.22 -7.30
CA ARG A 93 1.83 12.38 -8.19
C ARG A 93 2.17 13.66 -7.48
N LEU A 94 1.77 13.79 -6.22
CA LEU A 94 2.04 14.97 -5.40
C LEU A 94 2.28 14.57 -3.95
N ALA A 95 3.13 15.31 -3.25
CA ALA A 95 3.19 15.34 -1.80
C ALA A 95 2.38 16.52 -1.26
N VAL A 96 1.76 16.37 -0.09
CA VAL A 96 0.96 17.40 0.55
C VAL A 96 1.70 17.94 1.77
N GLN A 97 1.78 19.26 1.91
CA GLN A 97 2.36 19.92 3.08
C GLN A 97 1.39 20.97 3.64
N GLU A 98 1.01 20.81 4.90
CA GLU A 98 0.25 21.81 5.65
C GLU A 98 1.11 23.05 5.93
N GLN A 99 0.50 24.23 5.78
CA GLN A 99 1.12 25.52 6.05
C GLN A 99 0.68 26.08 7.41
N PRO A 100 1.40 27.06 8.00
CA PRO A 100 1.03 27.63 9.29
C PRO A 100 -0.38 28.25 9.36
N ASP A 101 -0.93 28.66 8.21
CA ASP A 101 -2.28 29.20 8.09
C ASP A 101 -3.36 28.10 7.87
N GLY A 102 -2.98 26.82 7.92
CA GLY A 102 -3.84 25.66 7.68
C GLY A 102 -4.09 25.34 6.21
N SER A 103 -3.51 26.10 5.27
CA SER A 103 -3.61 25.78 3.84
C SER A 103 -2.78 24.56 3.46
N LEU A 104 -3.11 23.92 2.34
CA LEU A 104 -2.38 22.78 1.80
C LEU A 104 -1.57 23.20 0.56
N MET A 105 -0.25 23.01 0.64
CA MET A 105 0.64 23.12 -0.50
C MET A 105 0.84 21.75 -1.13
N TYR A 106 0.67 21.68 -2.45
CA TYR A 106 0.90 20.47 -3.24
C TYR A 106 2.24 20.57 -3.98
N LEU A 107 3.13 19.63 -3.72
CA LEU A 107 4.47 19.57 -4.29
C LEU A 107 4.54 18.40 -5.28
N ARG A 108 5.15 18.63 -6.45
CA ARG A 108 5.34 17.60 -7.48
C ARG A 108 6.76 17.06 -7.47
#